data_AF-A0A927D2I0-F1
#
_entry.id   AF-A0A927D2I0-F1
#
_cell.length_a   1.000
_cell.length_b   1.000
_cell.length_c   1.000
_cell.angle_alpha   90.00
_cell.angle_beta   90.00
_cell.angle_gamma   90.00
#
_symmetry.space_group_name_H-M   'P 1'
#
loop_
_entity.id
_entity.type
_entity.pdbx_description
1 polymer ?
#
loop_
_entity_poly.entity_id
_entity_poly.type
_entity_poly.pdbx_seq_one_letter_code
_entity_poly.pdbx_strand_id
1 'polypeptide(L)'
;MKNEEFHKLFTTEFVEPLIEQGFCLIGRGNSLRYASGNRELLILRQGGRLARPGFARSVICFRHSFLRPIASDDPKKSPIYVQDCSRKLIFDDFDGWNPSQLNYRPENSGRWRIHDTNYANGDEGMVRSHLRELRKTVVARILPWLETITEKGELSQIKRFGENAWCEQRWIEDYEAFLSQQP
;
A
#
# COMPACT_ATOMS: atom_id res chain seq x y z
N MET A 1 -4.30 0.24 25.89
CA MET A 1 -4.28 -1.19 25.49
C MET A 1 -2.85 -1.69 25.32
N LYS A 2 -2.56 -2.95 25.67
CA LYS A 2 -1.24 -3.57 25.43
C LYS A 2 -1.07 -4.00 23.96
N ASN A 3 0.18 -4.18 23.51
CA ASN A 3 0.47 -4.53 22.12
C ASN A 3 -0.18 -5.85 21.69
N GLU A 4 -0.14 -6.88 22.54
CA GLU A 4 -0.73 -8.20 22.26
C GLU A 4 -2.25 -8.14 22.09
N GLU A 5 -2.93 -7.35 22.93
CA GLU A 5 -4.37 -7.11 22.85
C GLU A 5 -4.71 -6.42 21.52
N PHE A 6 -3.96 -5.37 21.16
CA PHE A 6 -4.12 -4.71 19.88
C PHE A 6 -3.90 -5.68 18.71
N HIS A 7 -2.88 -6.54 18.77
CA HIS A 7 -2.58 -7.47 17.70
C HIS A 7 -3.70 -8.49 17.47
N LYS A 8 -4.34 -8.97 18.54
CA LYS A 8 -5.53 -9.83 18.46
C LYS A 8 -6.68 -9.08 17.76
N LEU A 9 -6.99 -7.87 18.20
CA LEU A 9 -8.05 -7.06 17.59
C LEU A 9 -7.77 -6.72 16.12
N PHE A 10 -6.53 -6.34 15.80
CA PHE A 10 -6.11 -6.07 14.43
C PHE A 10 -6.30 -7.30 13.55
N THR A 11 -5.93 -8.48 14.05
CA THR A 11 -6.13 -9.74 13.33
C THR A 11 -7.60 -9.99 13.04
N THR A 12 -8.44 -9.98 14.08
CA THR A 12 -9.86 -10.33 13.96
C THR A 12 -10.68 -9.29 13.18
N GLU A 13 -10.41 -8.00 13.35
CA GLU A 13 -11.29 -6.94 12.81
C GLU A 13 -10.84 -6.41 11.45
N PHE A 14 -9.54 -6.54 11.15
CA PHE A 14 -8.95 -6.00 9.92
C PHE A 14 -8.38 -7.10 9.02
N VAL A 15 -7.55 -7.99 9.56
CA VAL A 15 -6.78 -8.95 8.74
C VAL A 15 -7.65 -10.10 8.22
N GLU A 16 -8.28 -10.87 9.11
CA GLU A 16 -9.09 -12.05 8.73
C GLU A 16 -10.20 -11.68 7.74
N PRO A 17 -10.98 -10.60 7.95
CA PRO A 17 -12.01 -10.21 6.99
C PRO A 17 -11.44 -9.79 5.63
N LEU A 18 -10.24 -9.21 5.57
CA LEU A 18 -9.60 -8.87 4.28
C LEU A 18 -9.06 -10.13 3.58
N ILE A 19 -8.63 -11.14 4.33
CA ILE A 19 -8.27 -12.45 3.74
C ILE A 19 -9.48 -13.07 3.03
N GLU A 20 -10.68 -12.99 3.64
CA GLU A 20 -11.93 -13.42 3.01
C GLU A 20 -12.26 -12.63 1.71
N GLN A 21 -11.72 -11.42 1.55
CA GLN A 21 -11.81 -10.60 0.33
C GLN A 21 -10.69 -10.89 -0.68
N GLY A 22 -9.89 -11.94 -0.48
CA GLY A 22 -8.82 -12.36 -1.39
C GLY A 22 -7.46 -11.73 -1.11
N PHE A 23 -7.26 -11.06 0.03
CA PHE A 23 -5.92 -10.69 0.46
C PHE A 23 -5.15 -11.89 1.00
N CYS A 24 -3.83 -11.85 0.88
CA CYS A 24 -2.93 -12.83 1.46
C CYS A 24 -1.99 -12.15 2.46
N LEU A 25 -1.64 -12.87 3.53
CA LEU A 25 -0.60 -12.44 4.46
C LEU A 25 0.77 -12.46 3.78
N ILE A 26 1.55 -11.41 4.00
CA ILE A 26 2.92 -11.29 3.53
C ILE A 26 3.85 -10.80 4.63
N GLY A 27 5.11 -11.24 4.58
CA GLY A 27 6.16 -10.78 5.48
C GLY A 27 5.82 -11.00 6.97
N ARG A 28 6.15 -10.01 7.80
CA ARG A 28 5.90 -10.05 9.25
C ARG A 28 4.83 -9.01 9.65
N GLY A 29 4.24 -9.22 10.83
CA GLY A 29 3.38 -8.22 11.49
C GLY A 29 1.97 -8.09 10.92
N ASN A 30 1.48 -9.10 10.19
CA ASN A 30 0.19 -9.11 9.48
C ASN A 30 0.09 -8.02 8.40
N SER A 31 1.17 -7.86 7.62
CA SER A 31 1.09 -7.12 6.37
C SER A 31 0.30 -7.93 5.34
N LEU A 32 -0.40 -7.25 4.46
CA LEU A 32 -1.33 -7.86 3.50
C LEU A 32 -0.95 -7.50 2.07
N ARG A 33 -1.26 -8.41 1.14
CA ARG A 33 -1.16 -8.22 -0.31
C ARG A 33 -2.45 -8.62 -0.98
N TYR A 34 -2.90 -7.82 -1.93
CA TYR A 34 -3.96 -8.16 -2.87
C TYR A 34 -3.43 -8.02 -4.29
N ALA A 35 -3.82 -8.93 -5.17
CA ALA A 35 -3.43 -8.91 -6.57
C ALA A 35 -4.67 -9.06 -7.46
N SER A 36 -4.79 -8.18 -8.46
CA SER A 36 -5.85 -8.19 -9.46
C SER A 36 -5.23 -7.95 -10.84
N GLY A 37 -5.15 -9.00 -11.66
CA GLY A 37 -4.39 -8.96 -12.92
C GLY A 37 -2.92 -8.64 -12.68
N ASN A 38 -2.43 -7.54 -13.26
CA ASN A 38 -1.09 -7.03 -13.05
C ASN A 38 -1.00 -5.94 -11.98
N ARG A 39 -2.07 -5.67 -11.22
CA ARG A 39 -2.09 -4.68 -10.14
C ARG A 39 -1.82 -5.34 -8.82
N GLU A 40 -0.92 -4.76 -8.03
CA GLU A 40 -0.64 -5.22 -6.67
C GLU A 40 -0.86 -4.08 -5.69
N LEU A 41 -1.67 -4.37 -4.66
CA LEU A 41 -1.89 -3.52 -3.51
C LEU A 41 -1.26 -4.19 -2.29
N LEU A 42 -0.46 -3.45 -1.53
CA LEU A 42 0.15 -3.93 -0.30
C LEU A 42 -0.25 -3.02 0.85
N ILE A 43 -0.62 -3.60 1.99
CA ILE A 43 -0.81 -2.88 3.26
C ILE A 43 0.31 -3.33 4.18
N LEU A 44 1.37 -2.53 4.23
CA LEU A 44 2.63 -2.87 4.88
C LEU A 44 2.69 -2.28 6.30
N ARG A 45 2.88 -3.16 7.27
CA ARG A 45 3.05 -2.80 8.68
C ARG A 45 4.48 -2.36 8.93
N GLN A 46 4.64 -1.14 9.43
CA GLN A 46 5.94 -0.54 9.67
C GLN A 46 6.39 -0.83 11.12
N GLY A 47 7.59 -1.41 11.26
CA GLY A 47 8.21 -1.75 12.54
C GLY A 47 9.67 -1.30 12.61
N GLY A 48 10.45 -1.93 13.49
CA GLY A 48 11.89 -1.67 13.62
C GLY A 48 12.18 -0.21 13.99
N ARG A 49 13.00 0.48 13.18
CA ARG A 49 13.36 1.90 13.40
C ARG A 49 12.15 2.85 13.38
N LEU A 50 11.04 2.45 12.77
CA LEU A 50 9.81 3.23 12.72
C LEU A 50 8.82 2.86 13.83
N ALA A 51 9.09 1.81 14.62
CA ALA A 51 8.21 1.38 15.70
C ALA A 51 8.07 2.48 16.76
N ARG A 52 6.83 2.69 17.23
CA ARG A 52 6.52 3.66 18.27
C ARG A 52 5.59 3.00 19.30
N PRO A 53 5.93 3.02 20.60
CA PRO A 53 5.09 2.41 21.64
C PRO A 53 3.67 2.99 21.62
N GLY A 54 2.66 2.12 21.66
CA GLY A 54 1.25 2.54 21.65
C GLY A 54 0.70 2.92 20.28
N PHE A 55 1.51 2.82 19.22
CA PHE A 55 1.10 3.10 17.85
C PHE A 55 1.34 1.90 16.94
N ALA A 56 0.45 1.77 15.97
CA ALA A 56 0.43 0.75 14.96
C ALA A 56 0.54 1.44 13.61
N ARG A 57 1.70 1.29 12.95
CA ARG A 57 2.07 2.10 11.79
C ARG A 57 1.90 1.33 10.50
N SER A 58 1.34 1.96 9.49
CA SER A 58 1.07 1.30 8.20
C SER A 58 1.24 2.24 7.01
N VAL A 59 1.55 1.65 5.86
CA VAL A 59 1.62 2.32 4.56
C VAL A 59 0.87 1.45 3.56
N ILE A 60 0.08 2.08 2.71
CA ILE A 60 -0.56 1.43 1.57
C ILE A 60 0.33 1.66 0.35
N CYS A 61 0.75 0.59 -0.30
CA CYS A 61 1.59 0.65 -1.48
C CYS A 61 0.84 0.12 -2.70
N PHE A 62 1.07 0.74 -3.84
CA PHE A 62 0.62 0.24 -5.13
C PHE A 62 1.79 0.11 -6.10
N ARG A 63 1.74 -0.94 -6.91
CA ARG A 63 2.60 -1.16 -8.07
C ARG A 63 1.91 -2.05 -9.09
N HIS A 64 2.41 -2.02 -10.32
CA HIS A 64 2.14 -3.12 -11.25
C HIS A 64 3.16 -4.26 -11.04
N SER A 65 2.73 -5.50 -11.20
CA SER A 65 3.51 -6.70 -10.89
C SER A 65 4.70 -6.92 -11.83
N PHE A 66 4.65 -6.37 -13.05
CA PHE A 66 5.75 -6.44 -14.02
C PHE A 66 6.92 -5.49 -13.70
N LEU A 67 6.76 -4.55 -12.77
CA LEU A 67 7.85 -3.64 -12.39
C LEU A 67 8.97 -4.42 -11.70
N ARG A 68 10.23 -4.16 -12.04
CA ARG A 68 11.36 -4.74 -11.33
C ARG A 68 11.51 -4.05 -9.96
N PRO A 69 11.66 -4.78 -8.84
CA PRO A 69 12.10 -4.19 -7.58
C PRO A 69 13.41 -3.40 -7.76
N ILE A 70 13.64 -2.39 -6.92
CA ILE A 70 14.80 -1.50 -7.04
C ILE A 70 16.10 -2.28 -6.88
N ALA A 71 16.12 -3.29 -6.01
CA ALA A 71 17.32 -4.08 -5.74
C ALA A 71 17.43 -5.38 -6.58
N SER A 72 16.57 -5.59 -7.59
CA SER A 72 16.56 -6.86 -8.35
C SER A 72 16.03 -6.71 -9.77
N ASP A 73 16.64 -7.40 -10.74
CA ASP A 73 16.15 -7.47 -12.12
C ASP A 73 15.01 -8.47 -12.33
N ASP A 74 14.69 -9.30 -11.33
CA ASP A 74 13.56 -10.23 -11.39
C ASP A 74 12.27 -9.54 -10.91
N PRO A 75 11.27 -9.30 -11.78
CA PRO A 75 9.99 -8.68 -11.38
C PRO A 75 9.20 -9.55 -10.39
N LYS A 76 9.48 -10.86 -10.32
CA LYS A 76 8.85 -11.79 -9.37
C LYS A 76 9.59 -11.86 -8.03
N LYS A 77 10.66 -11.08 -7.84
CA LYS A 77 11.44 -11.10 -6.60
C LYS A 77 10.54 -10.75 -5.40
N SER A 78 10.70 -11.55 -4.35
CA SER A 78 10.02 -11.38 -3.07
C SER A 78 11.08 -11.38 -1.94
N PRO A 79 10.86 -10.65 -0.83
CA PRO A 79 9.73 -9.76 -0.55
C PRO A 79 9.81 -8.44 -1.33
N ILE A 80 8.65 -7.79 -1.51
CA ILE A 80 8.50 -6.43 -2.02
C ILE A 80 8.53 -5.46 -0.83
N TYR A 81 9.33 -4.40 -0.94
CA TYR A 81 9.41 -3.34 0.07
C TYR A 81 8.70 -2.06 -0.40
N VAL A 82 8.53 -1.12 0.52
CA VAL A 82 7.89 0.18 0.23
C VAL A 82 8.61 0.91 -0.90
N GLN A 83 9.95 0.85 -0.95
CA GLN A 83 10.71 1.54 -1.99
C GLN A 83 10.42 0.97 -3.38
N ASP A 84 10.12 -0.33 -3.49
CA ASP A 84 9.86 -1.02 -4.76
C ASP A 84 8.49 -0.69 -5.38
N CYS A 85 7.69 0.16 -4.73
CA CYS A 85 6.34 0.49 -5.14
C CYS A 85 6.28 1.90 -5.73
N SER A 86 5.59 2.08 -6.88
CA SER A 86 5.47 3.39 -7.51
C SER A 86 4.69 4.36 -6.63
N ARG A 87 3.63 3.90 -5.97
CA ARG A 87 2.82 4.74 -5.08
C ARG A 87 2.94 4.31 -3.63
N LYS A 88 3.10 5.31 -2.77
CA LYS A 88 2.97 5.22 -1.31
C LYS A 88 1.81 6.11 -0.88
N LEU A 89 0.87 5.52 -0.14
CA LEU A 89 -0.41 6.11 0.23
C LEU A 89 -0.69 5.81 1.71
N ILE A 90 -1.63 6.57 2.28
CA ILE A 90 -2.19 6.34 3.62
C ILE A 90 -3.71 6.26 3.54
N PHE A 91 -4.37 5.73 4.56
CA PHE A 91 -5.84 5.63 4.57
C PHE A 91 -6.50 6.98 4.35
N ASP A 92 -5.92 8.04 4.92
CA ASP A 92 -6.41 9.42 4.84
C ASP A 92 -6.41 9.97 3.40
N ASP A 93 -5.61 9.40 2.48
CA ASP A 93 -5.69 9.75 1.05
C ASP A 93 -7.03 9.36 0.42
N PHE A 94 -7.75 8.44 1.07
CA PHE A 94 -9.06 7.96 0.63
C PHE A 94 -10.20 8.59 1.42
N ASP A 95 -9.94 9.60 2.26
CA ASP A 95 -10.95 10.37 2.98
C ASP A 95 -11.54 11.47 2.07
N GLY A 96 -12.64 11.18 1.38
CA GLY A 96 -13.33 12.16 0.53
C GLY A 96 -14.22 11.53 -0.54
N TRP A 97 -14.88 12.39 -1.33
CA TRP A 97 -15.89 11.97 -2.32
C TRP A 97 -15.29 11.47 -3.65
N ASN A 98 -14.00 11.69 -3.93
CA ASN A 98 -13.40 11.22 -5.19
C ASN A 98 -11.94 10.72 -5.11
N PRO A 99 -11.73 9.43 -4.81
CA PRO A 99 -10.41 8.78 -4.85
C PRO A 99 -9.76 8.76 -6.24
N SER A 100 -10.52 8.98 -7.33
CA SER A 100 -10.03 8.88 -8.71
C SER A 100 -9.04 10.00 -9.11
N GLN A 101 -8.74 10.93 -8.20
CA GLN A 101 -7.86 12.08 -8.42
C GLN A 101 -6.54 12.02 -7.63
N LEU A 102 -6.18 10.86 -7.08
CA LEU A 102 -4.89 10.70 -6.43
C LEU A 102 -3.77 10.84 -7.46
N ASN A 103 -3.15 12.01 -7.52
CA ASN A 103 -1.97 12.25 -8.35
C ASN A 103 -0.77 11.46 -7.80
N TYR A 104 0.12 11.08 -8.70
CA TYR A 104 1.41 10.52 -8.31
C TYR A 104 2.19 11.53 -7.46
N ARG A 105 2.79 11.05 -6.36
CA ARG A 105 3.65 11.83 -5.46
C ARG A 105 5.01 11.15 -5.39
N PRO A 106 6.10 11.85 -5.73
CA PRO A 106 7.46 11.31 -5.69
C PRO A 106 7.92 11.17 -4.23
N GLU A 107 7.52 10.09 -3.56
CA GLU A 107 7.91 9.76 -2.19
C GLU A 107 9.09 8.74 -2.19
N ASN A 108 10.10 8.99 -3.03
CA ASN A 108 11.19 8.04 -3.34
C ASN A 108 12.42 8.17 -2.43
N SER A 109 12.55 9.28 -1.71
CA SER A 109 13.70 9.61 -0.85
C SER A 109 13.67 8.95 0.55
N GLY A 110 12.81 7.96 0.77
CA GLY A 110 12.65 7.33 2.08
C GLY A 110 11.74 8.07 3.06
N ARG A 111 11.12 9.17 2.62
CA ARG A 111 10.23 10.02 3.43
C ARG A 111 8.78 9.94 2.95
N TRP A 112 8.22 8.73 2.94
CA TRP A 112 6.80 8.54 2.65
C TRP A 112 5.93 8.80 3.88
N ARG A 113 4.66 9.13 3.65
CA ARG A 113 3.69 9.29 4.73
C ARG A 113 3.33 7.93 5.33
N ILE A 114 3.04 7.93 6.64
CA ILE A 114 2.71 6.73 7.42
C ILE A 114 1.40 7.00 8.14
N HIS A 115 0.46 6.06 8.07
CA HIS A 115 -0.75 6.09 8.86
C HIS A 115 -0.49 5.51 10.24
N ASP A 116 -0.81 6.29 11.28
CA ASP A 116 -0.60 5.96 12.68
C ASP A 116 -1.94 5.61 13.36
N THR A 117 -2.14 4.33 13.67
CA THR A 117 -3.24 3.90 14.53
C THR A 117 -2.80 3.96 16.00
N ASN A 118 -3.31 4.94 16.76
CA ASN A 118 -3.05 5.05 18.20
C ASN A 118 -3.94 4.09 19.00
N TYR A 119 -3.35 3.12 19.68
CA TYR A 119 -4.04 2.21 20.59
C TYR A 119 -3.60 2.37 22.06
N ALA A 120 -2.64 3.25 22.34
CA ALA A 120 -2.10 3.42 23.68
C ALA A 120 -3.20 3.85 24.67
N ASN A 121 -3.95 4.87 24.26
CA ASN A 121 -4.95 5.56 25.08
C ASN A 121 -6.39 5.27 24.66
N GLY A 122 -6.59 4.45 23.63
CA GLY A 122 -7.92 4.08 23.15
C GLY A 122 -8.54 3.01 24.03
N ASP A 123 -9.83 3.17 24.34
CA ASP A 123 -10.67 2.06 24.79
C ASP A 123 -10.77 1.00 23.68
N GLU A 124 -10.97 -0.26 24.07
CA GLU A 124 -11.08 -1.37 23.12
C GLU A 124 -12.17 -1.14 22.08
N GLY A 125 -13.34 -0.63 22.48
CA GLY A 125 -14.45 -0.36 21.57
C GLY A 125 -14.10 0.69 20.52
N MET A 126 -13.33 1.72 20.89
CA MET A 126 -12.86 2.76 19.97
C MET A 126 -11.86 2.19 18.96
N VAL A 127 -10.87 1.43 19.44
CA VAL A 127 -9.86 0.79 18.56
C VAL A 127 -10.54 -0.17 17.59
N ARG A 128 -11.46 -1.01 18.08
CA ARG A 128 -12.24 -1.95 17.27
C ARG A 128 -13.03 -1.23 16.18
N SER A 129 -13.75 -0.17 16.54
CA SER A 129 -14.53 0.63 15.59
C SER A 129 -13.66 1.28 14.53
N HIS A 130 -12.50 1.81 14.92
CA HIS A 130 -11.54 2.40 14.00
C HIS A 130 -10.99 1.35 13.01
N LEU A 131 -10.60 0.17 13.47
CA LEU A 131 -10.13 -0.93 12.60
C LEU A 131 -11.19 -1.35 11.58
N ARG A 132 -12.46 -1.43 12.00
CA ARG A 132 -13.58 -1.72 11.10
C ARG A 132 -13.77 -0.63 10.05
N GLU A 133 -13.57 0.64 10.40
CA GLU A 133 -13.64 1.74 9.43
C GLU A 133 -12.48 1.68 8.44
N LEU A 134 -11.24 1.42 8.90
CA LEU A 134 -10.10 1.21 8.00
C LEU A 134 -10.38 0.08 7.00
N ARG A 135 -10.91 -1.05 7.47
CA ARG A 135 -11.32 -2.18 6.60
C ARG A 135 -12.38 -1.73 5.59
N LYS A 136 -13.39 -1.00 6.03
CA LYS A 136 -14.44 -0.47 5.15
C LYS A 136 -13.85 0.45 4.08
N THR A 137 -12.88 1.30 4.42
CA THR A 137 -12.14 2.13 3.46
C THR A 137 -11.39 1.27 2.43
N VAL A 138 -10.75 0.16 2.84
CA VAL A 138 -10.12 -0.77 1.91
C VAL A 138 -11.12 -1.28 0.87
N VAL A 139 -12.23 -1.84 1.34
CA VAL A 139 -13.20 -2.50 0.46
C VAL A 139 -13.99 -1.50 -0.39
N ALA A 140 -14.43 -0.39 0.21
CA ALA A 140 -15.34 0.54 -0.44
C ALA A 140 -14.64 1.63 -1.27
N ARG A 141 -13.34 1.87 -1.05
CA ARG A 141 -12.62 2.99 -1.71
C ARG A 141 -11.31 2.55 -2.35
N ILE A 142 -10.46 1.82 -1.63
CA ILE A 142 -9.12 1.46 -2.12
C ILE A 142 -9.21 0.41 -3.24
N LEU A 143 -9.99 -0.65 -3.06
CA LEU A 143 -10.16 -1.68 -4.09
C LEU A 143 -10.83 -1.11 -5.37
N PRO A 144 -11.92 -0.34 -5.30
CA PRO A 144 -12.46 0.33 -6.49
C PRO A 144 -11.46 1.26 -7.17
N TRP A 145 -10.69 2.04 -6.39
CA TRP A 145 -9.64 2.90 -6.93
C TRP A 145 -8.56 2.09 -7.67
N LEU A 146 -8.14 0.95 -7.12
CA LEU A 146 -7.14 0.07 -7.74
C LEU A 146 -7.53 -0.29 -9.17
N GLU A 147 -8.80 -0.62 -9.41
CA GLU A 147 -9.31 -1.01 -10.73
C GLU A 147 -9.34 0.16 -11.74
N THR A 148 -9.27 1.41 -11.27
CA THR A 148 -9.17 2.58 -12.15
C THR A 148 -7.75 2.83 -12.68
N ILE A 149 -6.74 2.23 -12.05
CA ILE A 149 -5.35 2.45 -12.43
C ILE A 149 -4.99 1.60 -13.65
N THR A 150 -4.51 2.28 -14.68
CA THR A 150 -4.01 1.67 -15.92
C THR A 150 -2.51 1.90 -16.04
N GLU A 151 -1.83 1.06 -16.80
CA GLU A 151 -0.40 1.13 -17.07
C GLU A 151 -0.06 2.43 -17.81
N LYS A 152 -0.85 2.78 -18.84
CA LYS A 152 -0.70 4.06 -19.56
C LYS A 152 -0.94 5.27 -18.64
N GLY A 153 -1.97 5.19 -17.80
CA GLY A 153 -2.30 6.25 -16.85
C GLY A 153 -1.20 6.46 -15.81
N GLU A 154 -0.67 5.37 -15.26
CA GLU A 154 0.39 5.41 -14.26
C GLU A 154 1.71 5.89 -14.85
N LEU A 155 2.08 5.42 -16.06
CA LEU A 155 3.23 5.95 -16.79
C LEU A 155 3.11 7.46 -17.03
N SER A 156 1.94 7.93 -17.45
CA SER A 156 1.68 9.37 -17.65
C SER A 156 1.83 10.17 -16.35
N GLN A 157 1.35 9.63 -15.23
CA GLN A 157 1.46 10.24 -13.92
C GLN A 157 2.93 10.35 -13.46
N ILE A 158 3.71 9.27 -13.60
CA ILE A 158 5.15 9.28 -13.26
C ILE A 158 5.91 10.28 -14.14
N LYS A 159 5.66 10.30 -15.46
CA LYS A 159 6.32 11.26 -16.37
C LYS A 159 5.95 12.71 -16.07
N ARG A 160 4.71 12.97 -15.62
CA ARG A 160 4.21 14.34 -15.38
C ARG A 160 4.61 14.89 -14.01
N PHE A 161 4.60 14.05 -12.98
CA PHE A 161 4.77 14.47 -11.58
C PHE A 161 6.02 13.90 -10.91
N GLY A 162 6.80 13.08 -11.62
CA GLY A 162 8.05 12.51 -11.13
C GLY A 162 9.16 13.54 -10.94
N GLU A 163 10.18 13.13 -10.19
CA GLU A 163 11.38 13.91 -9.88
C GLU A 163 12.61 13.42 -10.67
N ASN A 164 12.39 12.54 -11.67
CA ASN A 164 13.44 11.88 -12.44
C ASN A 164 14.42 11.09 -11.56
N ALA A 165 13.89 10.46 -10.51
CA ALA A 165 14.69 9.59 -9.64
C ALA A 165 15.11 8.32 -10.41
N TRP A 166 16.25 7.72 -10.05
CA TRP A 166 16.73 6.49 -10.67
C TRP A 166 15.68 5.36 -10.70
N CYS A 167 14.91 5.21 -9.61
CA CYS A 167 13.83 4.21 -9.55
C CYS A 167 12.68 4.53 -10.51
N GLU A 168 12.36 5.82 -10.72
CA GLU A 168 11.33 6.23 -11.67
C GLU A 168 11.75 5.95 -13.11
N GLN A 169 13.01 6.19 -13.45
CA GLN A 169 13.56 5.84 -14.78
C GLN A 169 13.39 4.36 -15.04
N ARG A 170 13.76 3.52 -14.07
CA ARG A 170 13.57 2.06 -14.14
C ARG A 170 12.10 1.67 -14.29
N TRP A 171 11.19 2.30 -13.55
CA TRP A 171 9.75 2.03 -13.71
C TRP A 171 9.24 2.46 -15.08
N ILE A 172 9.68 3.62 -15.59
CA ILE A 172 9.33 4.12 -16.92
C ILE A 172 9.76 3.11 -17.99
N GLU A 173 10.99 2.60 -17.92
CA GLU A 173 11.48 1.53 -18.81
C GLU A 173 10.56 0.30 -18.76
N ASP A 174 10.20 -0.16 -17.56
CA ASP A 174 9.34 -1.33 -17.38
C ASP A 174 7.94 -1.11 -17.96
N TYR A 175 7.36 0.09 -17.77
CA TYR A 175 6.08 0.47 -18.36
C TYR A 175 6.15 0.52 -19.89
N GLU A 176 7.19 1.13 -20.46
CA GLU A 176 7.36 1.23 -21.91
C GLU A 176 7.57 -0.14 -22.54
N ALA A 177 8.39 -0.99 -21.92
CA ALA A 177 8.58 -2.37 -22.33
C ALA A 177 7.26 -3.17 -22.31
N PHE A 178 6.50 -3.08 -21.21
CA PHE A 178 5.21 -3.75 -21.09
C PHE A 178 4.20 -3.28 -22.15
N LEU A 179 4.07 -1.96 -22.34
CA LEU A 179 3.11 -1.37 -23.28
C LEU A 179 3.47 -1.65 -24.76
N SER A 180 4.76 -1.82 -25.08
CA SER A 180 5.20 -2.17 -26.44
C SER A 180 4.89 -3.62 -26.83
N GLN A 181 4.66 -4.49 -25.85
CA GLN A 181 4.34 -5.92 -26.05
C GLN A 181 2.83 -6.19 -26.11
N GLN A 182 1.99 -5.18 -25.84
CA GLN A 182 0.55 -5.31 -25.97
C GLN A 182 0.11 -5.04 -27.41
N PRO A 183 -0.64 -5.96 -28.04
CA PRO A 183 -1.11 -5.82 -29.42
C PRO A 183 -2.11 -4.67 -29.63
#